data_AF-A0A0G0N4Y3-F1
#
_entry.id   AF-A0A0G0N4Y3-F1
#
_cell.length_a   1.000
_cell.length_b   1.000
_cell.length_c   1.000
_cell.angle_alpha   90.00
_cell.angle_beta   90.00
_cell.angle_gamma   90.00
#
_symmetry.space_group_name_H-M   'P 1'
#
loop_
_entity.id
_entity.type
_entity.pdbx_description
1 polymer ?
#
loop_
_entity_poly.entity_id
_entity_poly.type
_entity_poly.pdbx_seq_one_letter_code
_entity_poly.pdbx_strand_id
1 'polypeptide(L)' 'MNFLDPGQLRDSGFFILKIASVVLLALYFVYAFIIVRQVNLMTQTIDVAFKKPLKVFAALHLIYALLVLLYAIIM' A
#
# COMPACT_ATOMS: atom_id res chain seq x y z
N MET A 1 -38.98 -9.07 17.28
CA MET A 1 -38.46 -9.29 15.92
C MET A 1 -37.24 -8.40 15.77
N ASN A 2 -36.05 -8.99 15.63
CA ASN A 2 -34.81 -8.24 15.49
C ASN A 2 -34.74 -7.75 14.04
N PHE A 3 -35.29 -6.56 13.79
CA PHE A 3 -35.18 -5.92 12.49
C PHE A 3 -33.72 -5.57 12.31
N LEU A 4 -33.08 -6.20 11.33
CA LEU A 4 -31.79 -5.72 10.82
C LEU A 4 -32.05 -4.29 10.34
N ASP A 5 -31.69 -3.31 11.17
CA ASP A 5 -31.76 -1.91 10.78
C ASP A 5 -30.83 -1.74 9.57
N PRO A 6 -31.34 -1.28 8.42
CA PRO A 6 -30.49 -1.04 7.25
C PRO A 6 -29.29 -0.11 7.56
N GLY A 7 -29.40 0.76 8.57
CA GLY A 7 -28.26 1.53 9.09
C GLY A 7 -27.15 0.65 9.68
N GLN A 8 -27.50 -0.35 10.50
CA GLN A 8 -26.55 -1.26 11.14
C GLN A 8 -25.80 -2.13 10.13
N LEU A 9 -26.49 -2.60 9.09
CA LEU A 9 -25.86 -3.38 8.01
C LEU A 9 -24.85 -2.54 7.23
N ARG A 10 -25.19 -1.28 6.96
CA ARG A 10 -24.32 -0.33 6.25
C ARG A 10 -23.04 -0.05 7.05
N ASP A 11 -23.18 0.26 8.33
CA ASP A 11 -22.04 0.62 9.18
C ASP A 11 -21.11 -0.58 9.41
N SER A 12 -21.67 -1.79 9.55
CA SER A 12 -20.89 -3.04 9.59
C SER A 12 -20.12 -3.29 8.29
N GLY A 13 -20.74 -3.01 7.14
CA GLY A 13 -20.09 -3.13 5.83
C GLY A 13 -18.88 -2.20 5.67
N PHE A 14 -19.01 -0.92 6.06
CA PHE A 14 -17.89 0.02 6.03
C PHE A 14 -16.75 -0.38 6.96
N PHE A 15 -17.06 -0.93 8.13
CA PHE A 15 -16.04 -1.43 9.06
C PHE A 15 -15.23 -2.59 8.47
N ILE A 16 -15.91 -3.56 7.85
CA ILE A 16 -15.25 -4.70 7.19
C ILE A 16 -14.38 -4.21 6.02
N LEU A 17 -14.88 -3.31 5.19
CA LEU A 17 -14.13 -2.73 4.07
C LEU A 17 -12.88 -1.98 4.55
N LYS A 18 -12.98 -1.23 5.65
CA LYS A 18 -11.84 -0.53 6.25
C LYS A 18 -10.76 -1.53 6.66
N ILE A 19 -11.11 -2.57 7.41
CA ILE A 19 -10.15 -3.62 7.82
C ILE A 19 -9.51 -4.29 6.60
N ALA A 20 -10.32 -4.71 5.62
CA ALA A 20 -9.83 -5.35 4.41
C ALA A 20 -8.84 -4.45 3.64
N SER A 21 -9.14 -3.13 3.56
CA SER A 21 -8.27 -2.15 2.91
C SER A 21 -6.92 -2.02 3.62
N VAL A 22 -6.92 -1.94 4.96
CA VAL A 22 -5.68 -1.88 5.75
C VAL A 22 -4.83 -3.13 5.54
N VAL A 23 -5.45 -4.32 5.54
CA VAL A 23 -4.73 -5.59 5.29
C VAL A 23 -4.10 -5.61 3.90
N LEU A 24 -4.85 -5.22 2.87
CA LEU A 24 -4.33 -5.16 1.50
C LEU A 24 -3.21 -4.13 1.35
N LEU A 25 -3.32 -2.97 2.00
CA LEU A 25 -2.29 -1.94 2.00
C LEU A 25 -1.03 -2.39 2.75
N ALA A 26 -1.16 -3.18 3.82
CA ALA A 26 -0.02 -3.76 4.51
C ALA A 26 0.76 -4.74 3.61
N LEU A 27 0.04 -5.61 2.87
CA LEU A 27 0.65 -6.48 1.86
C LEU A 27 1.29 -5.66 0.74
N TYR A 28 0.63 -4.60 0.27
CA TYR A 28 1.17 -3.69 -0.74
C TYR A 28 2.46 -3.01 -0.27
N PHE A 29 2.53 -2.61 1.01
CA PHE A 29 3.74 -2.01 1.57
C PHE A 29 4.93 -2.99 1.56
N VAL A 30 4.70 -4.25 1.93
CA VAL A 30 5.72 -5.31 1.81
C VAL A 30 6.15 -5.49 0.35
N TYR A 31 5.20 -5.47 -0.59
CA TYR A 31 5.50 -5.51 -2.01
C TYR A 31 6.34 -4.30 -2.46
N ALA A 32 6.02 -3.08 -2.03
CA ALA A 32 6.79 -1.88 -2.35
C ALA A 32 8.25 -1.99 -1.85
N PHE A 33 8.46 -2.59 -0.68
CA PHE A 33 9.80 -2.86 -0.16
C PHE A 33 10.57 -3.84 -1.06
N ILE A 34 9.91 -4.91 -1.51
CA ILE A 34 10.48 -5.87 -2.47
C ILE A 34 10.87 -5.14 -3.76
N ILE A 35 10.01 -4.25 -4.27
CA ILE A 35 10.29 -3.49 -5.50
C ILE A 35 11.55 -2.63 -5.37
N VAL A 36 11.78 -1.96 -4.25
CA VAL A 36 13.04 -1.20 -4.04
C VAL A 36 14.25 -2.11 -4.16
N ARG A 37 14.20 -3.31 -3.57
CA ARG A 37 15.28 -4.30 -3.71
C ARG A 37 15.45 -4.74 -5.16
N GLN A 38 14.36 -5.00 -5.88
CA GLN A 38 14.39 -5.42 -7.28
C GLN A 38 14.96 -4.32 -8.20
N VAL A 39 14.58 -3.06 -8.00
CA VAL A 39 15.13 -1.92 -8.73
C VAL A 39 16.64 -1.80 -8.48
N ASN A 40 17.09 -1.99 -7.24
CA ASN A 40 18.51 -1.96 -6.91
C ASN A 40 19.31 -3.08 -7.59
N LEU A 41 18.77 -4.30 -7.68
CA LEU A 41 19.42 -5.41 -8.38
C LEU A 41 19.40 -5.21 -9.90
N MET A 42 18.25 -4.84 -10.48
CA MET A 42 18.11 -4.61 -11.92
C MET A 42 19.05 -3.52 -12.43
N THR A 43 19.20 -2.43 -11.68
CA THR A 43 20.08 -1.31 -12.03
C THR A 43 21.57 -1.61 -11.87
N GLN A 44 21.96 -2.75 -11.29
CA GLN A 44 23.34 -3.22 -11.31
C GLN A 44 23.69 -3.90 -12.64
N THR A 45 22.73 -4.58 -13.27
CA THR A 45 22.95 -5.33 -14.51
C THR A 45 22.78 -4.48 -15.76
N ILE A 46 21.76 -3.62 -15.80
CA ILE A 46 21.45 -2.84 -17.00
C ILE A 46 22.07 -1.46 -16.87
N ASP A 47 22.97 -1.10 -17.79
CA ASP A 47 23.52 0.25 -17.86
C ASP A 47 22.55 1.25 -18.49
N VAL A 48 21.50 1.58 -17.74
CA VAL A 48 20.51 2.57 -18.15
C VAL A 48 20.97 3.97 -17.74
N ALA A 49 20.88 4.95 -18.63
CA ALA A 49 21.09 6.37 -18.30
C ALA A 49 20.23 6.84 -17.10
N PHE A 50 19.11 6.15 -16.85
CA PHE A 50 18.13 6.48 -15.80
C PHE A 50 18.30 5.71 -14.48
N LYS A 51 19.45 5.09 -14.20
CA LYS A 51 19.71 4.38 -12.92
C LYS A 51 19.37 5.20 -11.68
N LYS A 52 19.89 6.43 -11.59
CA LYS A 52 19.71 7.29 -10.41
C LYS A 52 18.24 7.72 -10.23
N PRO A 53 17.56 8.27 -11.26
CA PRO A 53 16.12 8.57 -11.18
C PRO A 53 15.28 7.36 -10.77
N LEU A 54 15.53 6.18 -11.34
CA LEU A 54 14.74 4.98 -11.04
C LEU A 54 14.85 4.56 -9.58
N LYS A 55 16.05 4.63 -8.99
CA LYS A 55 16.25 4.36 -7.55
C LYS A 55 15.54 5.37 -6.66
N VAL A 56 15.56 6.66 -7.03
CA VAL A 56 14.86 7.72 -6.30
C VAL A 56 13.35 7.50 -6.36
N PHE A 57 12.80 7.22 -7.54
CA PHE A 57 11.38 6.93 -7.70
C PHE A 57 10.95 5.71 -6.89
N ALA A 58 11.75 4.64 -6.87
CA ALA A 58 11.46 3.46 -6.05
C ALA A 58 11.42 3.80 -4.55
N ALA A 59 12.39 4.60 -4.06
CA ALA A 59 12.42 5.04 -2.67
C ALA A 59 11.22 5.94 -2.31
N LEU A 60 10.89 6.90 -3.18
CA LEU A 60 9.72 7.76 -3.01
C LEU A 60 8.42 6.95 -3.00
N HIS A 61 8.31 5.94 -3.86
CA HIS A 61 7.16 5.04 -3.89
C HIS A 61 6.99 4.26 -2.57
N LEU A 62 8.10 3.79 -1.99
CA LEU A 62 8.07 3.12 -0.68
C LEU A 62 7.62 4.07 0.44
N ILE A 63 8.13 5.30 0.45
CA ILE A 63 7.71 6.33 1.41
C ILE A 63 6.21 6.63 1.23
N TYR A 64 5.75 6.81 0.00
CA TYR A 64 4.34 7.06 -0.29
C TYR A 64 3.44 5.90 0.16
N ALA A 65 3.84 4.64 -0.11
CA ALA A 65 3.12 3.46 0.36
C ALA A 65 3.00 3.42 1.90
N LEU A 66 4.07 3.79 2.61
CA LEU A 66 4.04 3.92 4.07
C LEU A 66 3.03 5.00 4.51
N LEU A 67 3.06 6.18 3.89
CA LEU A 67 2.15 7.28 4.23
C LEU A 67 0.67 6.89 4.00
N VAL A 68 0.37 6.21 2.88
CA VAL A 68 -0.99 5.72 2.59
C VAL A 68 -1.44 4.67 3.60
N LEU A 69 -0.57 3.74 3.98
CA LEU A 69 -0.88 2.74 5.00
C LEU A 69 -1.16 3.39 6.37
N LEU A 70 -0.32 4.34 6.80
CA LEU A 70 -0.54 5.08 8.05
C LEU A 70 -1.84 5.88 8.00
N TYR A 71 -2.13 6.53 6.88
CA TYR A 71 -3.37 7.26 6.68
C TYR A 71 -4.60 6.35 6.80
N ALA A 72 -4.56 5.16 6.20
CA ALA A 72 -5.65 4.18 6.26
C ALA A 72 -5.85 3.57 7.66
N ILE A 73 -4.84 3.58 8.53
CA ILE A 73 -4.97 3.16 9.93
C ILE A 73 -5.65 4.25 10.76
N ILE A 74 -5.28 5.52 10.52
CA ILE A 74 -5.76 6.67 11.29
C ILE A 74 -7.22 7.01 10.94
N MET A 75 -7.57 7.01 9.64
CA MET A 75 -8.90 7.34 9.13
C MET A 75 -9.81 6.12 9.10
#